data_AF-A0A7V5A0R7-F1
#
_entry.id   AF-A0A7V5A0R7-F1
#
_cell.length_a   1.000
_cell.length_b   1.000
_cell.length_c   1.000
_cell.angle_alpha   90.00
_cell.angle_beta   90.00
_cell.angle_gamma   90.00
#
_symmetry.space_group_name_H-M   'P 1'
#
loop_
_entity.id
_entity.type
_entity.pdbx_description
1 polymer ?
#
loop_
_entity_poly.entity_id
_entity_poly.type
_entity_poly.pdbx_seq_one_letter_code
_entity_poly.pdbx_strand_id
1 'polypeptide(L)'
;MLLHQGFPGGTKYPRGLHTTLRIRIEGKGNLHWAKVPSIQAGDCSLIYEGRKSQYLPTWQGYEGWVEEAYRVFPQRAGVFTIRIETFHSWNPFQHRIQELVLPPLTLRVLEPPQRVSGGKVSSGQLDLELLPPDTRVSGWTNWIDSPRTYFLLLPVILGIVGIFVWRGGTYVPYLAGWILCLGGFILPFEALRPQDPKGPQAVAEYNRGVRYGKEGQWGEAVFYLRKAVYLSPDPRFRASLRRVEEVYVPTFRAPLPRWVPDYWFLLGIGTLHLLAVGYLGSKREGRWKWFLSVGCSALLLIGYGMYSSFSEMGKPWGVITVTNSVLRKIPSDAAQEGIPLPPGSSFFVGTEKGEYVYVFLEGVKGWVKKKNLRRE
;
A
#
# COMPACT_ATOMS: atom_id res chain seq x y z
N MET A 1 6.39 29.41 25.02
CA MET A 1 5.52 28.49 24.27
C MET A 1 5.35 29.06 22.88
N LEU A 2 5.97 28.44 21.88
CA LEU A 2 5.87 28.84 20.47
C LEU A 2 4.95 27.84 19.77
N LEU A 3 3.83 28.32 19.23
CA LEU A 3 2.88 27.51 18.47
C LEU A 3 3.20 27.69 16.99
N HIS A 4 3.89 26.72 16.39
CA HIS A 4 4.19 26.77 14.96
C HIS A 4 2.94 26.40 14.16
N GLN A 5 2.29 27.41 13.58
CA GLN A 5 1.12 27.21 12.72
C GLN A 5 1.57 26.73 11.33
N GLY A 6 1.27 25.47 11.01
CA GLY A 6 1.50 24.88 9.69
C GLY A 6 0.35 25.13 8.70
N PHE A 7 -0.13 26.36 8.57
CA PHE A 7 -0.86 26.78 7.39
C PHE A 7 -0.13 27.99 6.81
N PRO A 8 0.67 27.85 5.72
CA PRO A 8 1.11 29.03 5.00
C PRO A 8 -0.16 29.77 4.56
N GLY A 9 -0.38 30.97 5.12
CA GLY A 9 -1.57 31.76 4.86
C GLY A 9 -1.81 31.86 3.36
N GLY A 10 -2.98 31.36 2.91
CA GLY A 10 -3.37 31.40 1.49
C GLY A 10 -3.26 30.09 0.71
N THR A 11 -2.97 28.94 1.34
CA THR A 11 -2.99 27.66 0.60
C THR A 11 -4.39 27.29 0.11
N LYS A 12 -4.51 27.19 -1.21
CA LYS A 12 -5.70 26.77 -1.94
C LYS A 12 -5.67 25.25 -2.08
N TYR A 13 -6.66 24.55 -1.53
CA TYR A 13 -6.78 23.09 -1.66
C TYR A 13 -7.93 22.72 -2.60
N PRO A 14 -7.70 21.85 -3.60
CA PRO A 14 -8.76 21.25 -4.40
C PRO A 14 -9.67 20.33 -3.56
N ARG A 15 -10.94 20.24 -3.93
CA ARG A 15 -11.93 19.32 -3.32
C ARG A 15 -11.46 17.85 -3.42
N GLY A 16 -11.56 17.10 -2.31
CA GLY A 16 -11.16 15.68 -2.23
C GLY A 16 -9.71 15.44 -1.78
N LEU A 17 -8.88 16.48 -1.74
CA LEU A 17 -7.57 16.42 -1.09
C LEU A 17 -7.70 16.69 0.41
N HIS A 18 -6.91 15.98 1.19
CA HIS A 18 -6.78 16.24 2.63
C HIS A 18 -5.60 17.17 2.87
N THR A 19 -5.68 17.95 3.95
CA THR A 19 -4.53 18.65 4.51
C THR A 19 -4.26 18.13 5.91
N THR A 20 -3.03 18.28 6.39
CA THR A 20 -2.67 17.87 7.76
C THR A 20 -2.56 19.12 8.63
N LEU A 21 -3.39 19.19 9.67
CA LEU A 21 -3.28 20.16 10.75
C LEU A 21 -2.42 19.54 11.87
N ARG A 22 -1.37 20.25 12.26
CA ARG A 22 -0.51 19.86 13.39
C ARG A 22 -0.61 20.90 14.49
N ILE A 23 -0.87 20.45 15.71
CA ILE A 23 -0.84 21.29 16.91
C ILE A 23 0.33 20.85 17.75
N ARG A 24 1.28 21.75 17.93
CA ARG A 24 2.49 21.52 18.71
C ARG A 24 2.54 22.43 19.92
N ILE A 25 2.72 21.83 21.10
CA ILE A 25 2.99 22.51 22.36
C ILE A 25 4.47 22.33 22.67
N GLU A 26 5.19 23.43 22.81
CA GLU A 26 6.62 23.45 23.11
C GLU A 26 6.90 24.30 24.35
N GLY A 27 7.77 23.82 25.23
CA GLY A 27 8.13 24.55 26.44
C GLY A 27 9.03 23.78 27.41
N LYS A 28 8.98 24.21 28.68
CA LYS A 28 9.64 23.57 29.82
C LYS A 28 8.60 23.28 30.90
N GLY A 29 8.75 22.19 31.63
CA GLY A 29 7.86 21.78 32.73
C GLY A 29 7.26 20.40 32.52
N ASN A 30 6.00 20.22 32.92
CA ASN A 30 5.37 18.89 32.94
C ASN A 30 4.75 18.47 31.59
N LEU A 31 5.53 18.56 30.51
CA LEU A 31 5.04 18.40 29.13
C LEU A 31 4.42 17.02 28.83
N HIS A 32 4.85 15.96 29.53
CA HIS A 32 4.29 14.63 29.32
C HIS A 32 2.82 14.50 29.76
N TRP A 33 2.36 15.37 30.67
CA TRP A 33 0.95 15.46 31.08
C TRP A 33 0.17 16.52 30.28
N ALA A 34 0.83 17.28 29.41
CA ALA A 34 0.14 18.27 28.61
C ALA A 34 -0.86 17.57 27.69
N LYS A 35 -2.11 18.06 27.74
CA LYS A 35 -3.17 17.70 26.80
C LYS A 35 -3.18 18.72 25.68
N VAL A 36 -3.09 18.26 24.44
CA VAL A 36 -3.28 19.14 23.28
C VAL A 36 -4.74 19.61 23.27
N PRO A 37 -5.00 20.91 23.05
CA PRO A 37 -6.37 21.43 22.99
C PRO A 37 -7.16 20.74 21.88
N SER A 38 -8.44 20.48 22.14
CA SER A 38 -9.29 19.84 21.15
C SER A 38 -9.61 20.81 20.00
N ILE A 39 -9.95 20.25 18.84
CA ILE A 39 -10.19 20.99 17.61
C ILE A 39 -11.65 20.85 17.23
N GLN A 40 -12.29 21.98 17.00
CA GLN A 40 -13.63 22.07 16.44
C GLN A 40 -13.53 22.53 15.00
N ALA A 41 -13.83 21.64 14.05
CA ALA A 41 -13.80 21.94 12.63
C ALA A 41 -15.18 21.62 12.05
N GLY A 42 -16.06 22.62 11.94
CA GLY A 42 -17.49 22.46 11.61
C GLY A 42 -17.77 21.54 10.42
N ASP A 43 -17.70 22.06 9.19
CA ASP A 43 -17.97 21.28 7.97
C ASP A 43 -16.77 20.44 7.50
N CYS A 44 -15.83 20.13 8.40
CA CYS A 44 -14.63 19.38 8.08
C CYS A 44 -14.56 18.12 8.95
N SER A 45 -14.38 16.96 8.34
CA SER A 45 -14.10 15.74 9.09
C SER A 45 -12.63 15.71 9.50
N LEU A 46 -12.35 15.55 10.79
CA LEU A 46 -11.00 15.41 11.33
C LEU A 46 -10.70 13.93 11.59
N ILE A 47 -9.61 13.43 11.02
CA ILE A 47 -9.08 12.10 11.32
C ILE A 47 -7.76 12.27 12.08
N TYR A 48 -7.74 11.81 13.33
CA TYR A 48 -6.53 11.81 14.15
C TYR A 48 -5.48 10.86 13.57
N GLU A 49 -4.30 11.38 13.22
CA GLU A 49 -3.17 10.59 12.69
C GLU A 49 -2.27 10.02 13.79
N GLY A 50 -2.18 10.71 14.93
CA GLY A 50 -1.33 10.28 16.04
C GLY A 50 -0.71 11.42 16.83
N ARG A 51 0.02 11.04 17.88
CA ARG A 51 0.76 11.92 18.78
C ARG A 51 2.25 11.60 18.68
N LYS A 52 3.06 12.64 18.55
CA LYS A 52 4.52 12.59 18.61
C LYS A 52 5.00 13.43 19.78
N SER A 53 6.12 13.07 20.37
CA SER A 53 6.72 13.85 21.43
C SER A 53 8.21 13.66 21.49
N GLN A 54 8.91 14.70 21.94
CA GLN A 54 10.33 14.66 22.25
C GLN A 54 10.54 15.44 23.54
N TYR A 55 11.15 14.78 24.53
CA TYR A 55 11.37 15.35 25.86
C TYR A 55 12.84 15.18 26.26
N LEU A 56 13.42 16.23 26.82
CA LEU A 56 14.73 16.23 27.48
C LEU A 56 14.50 16.51 28.97
N PRO A 57 14.94 15.62 29.89
CA PRO A 57 14.78 15.87 31.32
C PRO A 57 15.67 17.04 31.76
N THR A 58 15.14 17.86 32.66
CA THR A 58 15.78 19.05 33.24
C THR A 58 15.43 19.15 34.72
N TRP A 59 16.14 20.01 35.46
CA TRP A 59 15.86 20.32 36.86
C TRP A 59 14.44 20.88 37.09
N GLN A 60 13.80 21.40 36.04
CA GLN A 60 12.46 21.99 36.07
C GLN A 60 11.38 21.06 35.48
N GLY A 61 11.69 19.77 35.28
CA GLY A 61 10.80 18.81 34.62
C GLY A 61 11.35 18.41 33.25
N TYR A 62 10.61 18.67 32.17
CA TYR A 62 11.03 18.34 30.81
C TYR A 62 11.09 19.58 29.93
N GLU A 63 12.07 19.64 29.06
CA GLU A 63 12.16 20.58 27.96
C GLU A 63 11.92 19.85 26.65
N GLY A 64 11.08 20.39 25.78
CA GLY A 64 10.78 19.76 24.49
C GLY A 64 9.38 20.08 24.01
N TRP A 65 8.75 19.12 23.34
CA TRP A 65 7.47 19.33 22.69
C TRP A 65 6.59 18.08 22.61
N VAL A 66 5.29 18.33 22.51
CA VAL A 66 4.26 17.35 22.13
C VAL A 66 3.51 17.88 20.91
N GLU A 67 3.27 17.01 19.93
CA GLU A 67 2.54 17.33 18.70
C GLU A 67 1.45 16.30 18.47
N GLU A 68 0.26 16.76 18.09
CA GLU A 68 -0.79 15.90 17.53
C GLU A 68 -1.10 16.33 16.09
N ALA A 69 -1.28 15.33 15.23
CA ALA A 69 -1.56 15.51 13.81
C ALA A 69 -2.96 15.03 13.47
N TYR A 70 -3.66 15.82 12.66
CA TYR A 70 -5.04 15.58 12.23
C TYR A 70 -5.13 15.76 10.72
N ARG A 71 -5.65 14.76 9.98
CA ARG A 71 -6.08 14.98 8.60
C ARG A 71 -7.42 15.67 8.58
N VAL A 72 -7.49 16.77 7.85
CA VAL A 72 -8.69 17.58 7.68
C VAL A 72 -9.27 17.28 6.30
N PHE A 73 -10.51 16.79 6.29
CA PHE A 73 -11.28 16.47 5.09
C PHE A 73 -12.45 17.45 4.96
N PRO A 74 -12.35 18.46 4.08
CA PRO A 74 -13.47 19.36 3.85
C PRO A 74 -14.59 18.64 3.09
N GLN A 75 -15.83 18.78 3.58
CA GLN A 75 -16.99 18.09 2.99
C GLN A 75 -17.55 18.83 1.76
N ARG A 76 -17.39 20.15 1.72
CA ARG A 76 -17.80 21.01 0.60
C ARG A 76 -16.66 21.95 0.17
N ALA A 77 -16.82 22.65 -0.94
CA ALA A 77 -15.97 23.79 -1.22
C ALA A 77 -16.45 25.00 -0.43
N GLY A 78 -15.55 25.94 -0.15
CA GLY A 78 -15.86 27.12 0.63
C GLY A 78 -14.75 27.51 1.58
N VAL A 79 -15.10 28.37 2.53
CA VAL A 79 -14.20 28.86 3.57
C VAL A 79 -14.62 28.22 4.88
N PHE A 80 -13.75 27.38 5.45
CA PHE A 80 -14.00 26.71 6.71
C PHE A 80 -13.21 27.35 7.83
N THR A 81 -13.85 27.46 8.98
CA THR A 81 -13.21 27.95 10.20
C THR A 81 -12.92 26.78 11.11
N ILE A 82 -11.65 26.57 11.43
CA ILE A 82 -11.17 25.59 12.39
C ILE A 82 -10.85 26.34 13.68
N ARG A 83 -11.57 26.01 14.76
CA ARG A 83 -11.36 26.59 16.08
C ARG A 83 -10.56 25.61 16.93
N ILE A 84 -9.51 26.11 17.56
CA ILE A 84 -8.74 25.38 18.56
C ILE A 84 -9.21 25.87 19.91
N GLU A 85 -9.57 24.95 20.81
CA GLU A 85 -10.01 25.33 22.15
C GLU A 85 -8.92 26.08 22.93
N THR A 86 -9.37 26.93 23.84
CA THR A 86 -8.46 27.69 24.71
C THR A 86 -7.56 26.75 25.47
N PHE A 87 -6.25 27.01 25.42
CA PHE A 87 -5.27 26.25 26.15
C PHE A 87 -4.88 26.98 27.43
N HIS A 88 -4.95 26.31 28.57
CA HIS A 88 -4.55 26.87 29.85
C HIS A 88 -3.14 26.41 30.20
N SER A 89 -2.27 27.36 30.54
CA SER A 89 -0.89 27.08 30.95
C SER A 89 -0.56 27.79 32.25
N TRP A 90 0.28 27.18 33.09
CA TRP A 90 0.76 27.85 34.30
C TRP A 90 1.94 28.77 33.96
N ASN A 91 1.85 30.04 34.34
CA ASN A 91 2.97 30.98 34.25
C ASN A 91 3.69 31.05 35.61
N PRO A 92 4.92 30.48 35.73
CA PRO A 92 5.61 30.40 37.01
C PRO A 92 6.09 31.76 37.53
N PHE A 93 6.33 32.75 36.66
CA PHE A 93 6.81 34.06 37.08
C PHE A 93 5.69 34.91 37.67
N GLN A 94 4.49 34.79 37.10
CA GLN A 94 3.32 35.57 37.50
C GLN A 94 2.43 34.82 38.49
N HIS A 95 2.76 33.56 38.83
CA HIS A 95 1.99 32.69 39.70
C HIS A 95 0.49 32.64 39.34
N ARG A 96 0.20 32.58 38.04
CA ARG A 96 -1.18 32.59 37.52
C ARG A 96 -1.35 31.66 36.34
N ILE A 97 -2.57 31.15 36.18
CA ILE A 97 -2.98 30.45 34.97
C ILE A 97 -3.11 31.49 33.85
N GLN A 98 -2.40 31.25 32.76
CA GLN A 98 -2.48 32.03 31.54
C GLN A 98 -3.30 31.28 30.50
N GLU A 99 -4.32 31.96 29.98
CA GLU A 99 -5.12 31.47 28.87
C GLU A 99 -4.45 31.82 27.55
N LEU A 100 -4.29 30.83 26.68
CA LEU A 100 -3.80 30.97 25.32
C LEU A 100 -4.97 30.73 24.38
N VAL A 101 -5.53 31.82 23.90
CA VAL A 101 -6.57 31.81 22.87
C VAL A 101 -5.90 31.93 21.51
N LEU A 102 -6.06 30.92 20.67
CA LEU A 102 -5.54 30.94 19.31
C LEU A 102 -6.58 31.57 18.37
N PRO A 103 -6.14 32.39 17.40
CA PRO A 103 -7.05 32.88 16.38
C PRO A 103 -7.62 31.70 15.57
N PRO A 104 -8.88 31.79 15.13
CA PRO A 104 -9.48 30.77 14.28
C PRO A 104 -8.66 30.59 12.99
N LEU A 105 -8.39 29.35 12.61
CA LEU A 105 -7.70 29.03 11.37
C LEU A 105 -8.71 28.97 10.23
N THR A 106 -8.40 29.63 9.11
CA THR A 106 -9.26 29.64 7.94
C THR A 106 -8.73 28.72 6.85
N LEU A 107 -9.48 27.68 6.51
CA LEU A 107 -9.17 26.77 5.41
C LEU A 107 -10.03 27.13 4.20
N ARG A 108 -9.40 27.65 3.13
CA ARG A 108 -10.10 27.95 1.88
C ARG A 108 -9.97 26.78 0.90
N VAL A 109 -11.08 26.10 0.70
CA VAL A 109 -11.20 24.98 -0.23
C VAL A 109 -11.84 25.53 -1.48
N LEU A 110 -11.08 25.49 -2.57
CA LEU A 110 -11.63 25.94 -3.84
C LEU A 110 -12.56 24.86 -4.37
N GLU A 111 -13.66 25.32 -4.97
CA GLU A 111 -14.30 24.47 -5.96
C GLU A 111 -13.22 24.08 -6.98
N PRO A 112 -13.10 22.80 -7.34
CA PRO A 112 -12.23 22.44 -8.45
C PRO A 112 -12.64 23.35 -9.61
N PRO A 113 -11.66 23.94 -10.34
CA PRO A 113 -11.98 24.90 -11.39
C PRO A 113 -13.11 24.32 -12.23
N GLN A 114 -14.25 25.03 -12.27
CA GLN A 114 -15.34 24.67 -13.17
C GLN A 114 -14.70 24.57 -14.55
N ARG A 115 -14.51 23.33 -15.04
CA ARG A 115 -14.32 23.13 -16.46
C ARG A 115 -15.60 23.66 -17.09
N VAL A 116 -15.50 24.86 -17.65
CA VAL A 116 -16.45 25.54 -18.53
C VAL A 116 -17.68 24.68 -18.80
N SER A 117 -18.70 24.84 -17.96
CA SER A 117 -20.02 24.22 -18.11
C SER A 117 -20.84 24.95 -19.18
N GLY A 118 -20.21 25.23 -20.32
CA GLY A 118 -20.76 25.99 -21.45
C GLY A 118 -20.29 25.51 -22.82
N GLY A 119 -19.40 24.53 -22.88
CA GLY A 119 -19.26 23.65 -24.03
C GLY A 119 -19.59 22.25 -23.57
N LYS A 120 -20.06 21.38 -24.46
CA LYS A 120 -19.98 19.93 -24.26
C LYS A 120 -18.55 19.60 -23.82
N VAL A 121 -18.30 19.54 -22.52
CA VAL A 121 -17.23 18.73 -21.99
C VAL A 121 -17.72 17.34 -22.31
N SER A 122 -17.37 16.84 -23.50
CA SER A 122 -17.07 15.43 -23.64
C SER A 122 -16.38 15.08 -22.33
N SER A 123 -16.96 14.13 -21.58
CA SER A 123 -16.20 13.39 -20.59
C SER A 123 -14.75 13.34 -21.09
N GLY A 124 -13.78 13.75 -20.27
CA GLY A 124 -12.40 13.38 -20.58
C GLY A 124 -12.43 11.87 -20.57
N GLN A 125 -12.80 11.30 -21.72
CA GLN A 125 -13.26 9.94 -21.86
C GLN A 125 -12.03 9.18 -21.47
N LEU A 126 -12.09 8.51 -20.32
CA LEU A 126 -10.95 7.76 -19.86
C LEU A 126 -10.61 6.84 -21.02
N ASP A 127 -9.50 7.15 -21.71
CA ASP A 127 -9.14 6.50 -22.95
C ASP A 127 -8.50 5.18 -22.57
N LEU A 128 -9.38 4.32 -22.07
CA LEU A 128 -9.13 2.96 -21.71
C LEU A 128 -9.74 2.12 -22.82
N GLU A 129 -8.86 1.48 -23.55
CA GLU A 129 -9.22 0.51 -24.55
C GLU A 129 -9.63 -0.79 -23.87
N LEU A 130 -10.66 -1.42 -24.43
CA LEU A 130 -11.00 -2.79 -24.10
C LEU A 130 -9.95 -3.70 -24.74
N LEU A 131 -9.53 -4.71 -24.03
CA LEU A 131 -8.63 -5.72 -24.56
C LEU A 131 -9.42 -6.85 -25.21
N PRO A 132 -8.95 -7.42 -26.34
CA PRO A 132 -9.48 -8.66 -26.88
C PRO A 132 -9.51 -9.78 -25.82
N PRO A 133 -10.54 -10.65 -25.78
CA PRO A 133 -10.65 -11.71 -24.76
C PRO A 133 -9.48 -12.70 -24.73
N ASP A 134 -8.80 -12.88 -25.87
CA ASP A 134 -7.64 -13.75 -26.09
C ASP A 134 -6.29 -13.05 -25.78
N THR A 135 -6.34 -11.82 -25.26
CA THR A 135 -5.14 -11.08 -24.89
C THR A 135 -4.32 -11.86 -23.87
N ARG A 136 -3.07 -12.17 -24.23
CA ARG A 136 -2.12 -12.78 -23.28
C ARG A 136 -1.69 -11.73 -22.25
N VAL A 137 -1.71 -12.14 -20.99
CA VAL A 137 -1.30 -11.34 -19.83
C VAL A 137 -0.31 -12.11 -18.98
N SER A 138 0.51 -11.41 -18.20
CA SER A 138 1.41 -12.04 -17.22
C SER A 138 0.62 -12.63 -16.06
N GLY A 139 1.05 -13.75 -15.47
CA GLY A 139 0.45 -14.32 -14.25
C GLY A 139 1.27 -14.06 -12.99
N TRP A 140 0.65 -14.22 -11.82
CA TRP A 140 1.31 -14.02 -10.52
C TRP A 140 2.17 -15.21 -10.07
N THR A 141 1.80 -16.44 -10.42
CA THR A 141 2.40 -17.68 -9.90
C THR A 141 2.59 -18.74 -10.99
N ASN A 142 2.99 -18.32 -12.19
CA ASN A 142 3.14 -19.22 -13.33
C ASN A 142 4.32 -20.18 -13.15
N TRP A 143 5.41 -19.69 -12.55
CA TRP A 143 6.64 -20.47 -12.42
C TRP A 143 6.62 -21.35 -11.18
N ILE A 144 6.17 -20.83 -10.04
CA ILE A 144 6.16 -21.58 -8.78
C ILE A 144 5.13 -22.72 -8.78
N ASP A 145 4.00 -22.56 -9.48
CA ASP A 145 2.94 -23.59 -9.54
C ASP A 145 3.20 -24.65 -10.62
N SER A 146 4.15 -24.40 -11.54
CA SER A 146 4.47 -25.32 -12.62
C SER A 146 5.50 -26.37 -12.16
N PRO A 147 5.15 -27.68 -12.12
CA PRO A 147 6.09 -28.73 -11.78
C PRO A 147 7.34 -28.73 -12.67
N ARG A 148 7.19 -28.25 -13.92
CA ARG A 148 8.29 -28.19 -14.89
C ARG A 148 9.38 -27.22 -14.47
N THR A 149 9.05 -26.14 -13.77
CA THR A 149 10.06 -25.16 -13.32
C THR A 149 11.02 -25.76 -12.31
N TYR A 150 10.57 -26.74 -11.51
CA TYR A 150 11.43 -27.40 -10.53
C TYR A 150 12.53 -28.25 -11.20
N PHE A 151 12.42 -28.59 -12.48
CA PHE A 151 13.54 -29.19 -13.23
C PHE A 151 14.74 -28.24 -13.34
N LEU A 152 14.56 -26.94 -13.16
CA LEU A 152 15.68 -26.01 -13.05
C LEU A 152 16.55 -26.32 -11.83
N LEU A 153 16.06 -27.03 -10.79
CA LEU A 153 16.88 -27.47 -9.65
C LEU A 153 17.70 -28.73 -9.95
N LEU A 154 17.38 -29.47 -11.02
CA LEU A 154 18.05 -30.73 -11.36
C LEU A 154 19.57 -30.59 -11.48
N PRO A 155 20.14 -29.55 -12.13
CA PRO A 155 21.58 -29.38 -12.21
C PRO A 155 22.24 -29.26 -10.83
N VAL A 156 21.61 -28.53 -9.89
CA VAL A 156 22.10 -28.40 -8.51
C VAL A 156 22.09 -29.75 -7.80
N ILE A 157 20.99 -30.50 -7.90
CA ILE A 157 20.85 -31.84 -7.28
C ILE A 157 21.91 -32.79 -7.82
N LEU A 158 22.09 -32.85 -9.14
CA LEU A 158 23.10 -33.69 -9.78
C LEU A 158 24.52 -33.32 -9.34
N GLY A 159 24.77 -32.06 -8.96
CA GLY A 159 26.06 -31.61 -8.45
C GLY A 159 26.37 -32.07 -7.08
N ILE A 160 25.39 -31.98 -6.19
CA ILE A 160 25.50 -32.53 -4.85
C ILE A 160 25.79 -34.04 -4.94
N VAL A 161 25.03 -34.78 -5.75
CA VAL A 161 25.24 -36.22 -5.97
C VAL A 161 26.62 -36.50 -6.56
N GLY A 162 27.04 -35.76 -7.59
CA GLY A 162 28.35 -35.91 -8.22
C GLY A 162 29.52 -35.71 -7.25
N ILE A 163 29.40 -34.76 -6.31
CA ILE A 163 30.39 -34.53 -5.25
C ILE A 163 30.53 -35.74 -4.33
N PHE A 164 29.41 -36.37 -3.94
CA PHE A 164 29.44 -37.54 -3.06
C PHE A 164 29.96 -38.80 -3.76
N VAL A 165 29.61 -38.99 -5.03
CA VAL A 165 30.00 -40.17 -5.82
C VAL A 165 31.46 -40.08 -6.27
N TRP A 166 31.97 -38.88 -6.58
CA TRP A 166 33.29 -38.71 -7.20
C TRP A 166 34.36 -38.30 -6.18
N ARG A 167 34.94 -39.28 -5.49
CA ARG A 167 35.96 -39.05 -4.44
C ARG A 167 37.41 -38.82 -4.92
N GLY A 168 37.68 -38.58 -6.21
CA GLY A 168 39.09 -38.53 -6.67
C GLY A 168 39.42 -38.06 -8.09
N GLY A 169 38.66 -37.16 -8.73
CA GLY A 169 38.95 -36.74 -10.11
C GLY A 169 38.50 -35.31 -10.49
N THR A 170 39.01 -34.83 -11.63
CA THR A 170 38.78 -33.48 -12.19
C THR A 170 37.30 -33.23 -12.54
N TYR A 171 36.72 -32.17 -11.97
CA TYR A 171 35.31 -31.74 -12.09
C TYR A 171 34.84 -31.27 -13.49
N VAL A 172 35.69 -31.36 -14.52
CA VAL A 172 35.45 -30.80 -15.87
C VAL A 172 34.21 -31.39 -16.58
N PRO A 173 33.98 -32.73 -16.63
CA PRO A 173 32.82 -33.28 -17.34
C PRO A 173 31.50 -32.95 -16.61
N TYR A 174 31.54 -32.79 -15.30
CA TYR A 174 30.37 -32.38 -14.52
C TYR A 174 29.96 -30.93 -14.83
N LEU A 175 30.93 -30.00 -14.89
CA LEU A 175 30.67 -28.62 -15.25
C LEU A 175 30.13 -28.51 -16.69
N ALA A 176 30.65 -29.32 -17.61
CA ALA A 176 30.15 -29.40 -18.99
C ALA A 176 28.70 -29.93 -19.05
N GLY A 177 28.38 -30.97 -18.28
CA GLY A 177 27.01 -31.49 -18.14
C GLY A 177 26.05 -30.46 -17.52
N TRP A 178 26.52 -29.71 -16.53
CA TRP A 178 25.75 -28.65 -15.88
C TRP A 178 25.42 -27.50 -16.84
N ILE A 179 26.41 -27.06 -17.64
CA ILE A 179 26.23 -26.05 -18.70
C ILE A 179 25.31 -26.56 -19.80
N LEU A 180 25.41 -27.84 -20.20
CA LEU A 180 24.52 -28.45 -21.18
C LEU A 180 23.08 -28.54 -20.67
N CYS A 181 22.87 -28.90 -19.40
CA CYS A 181 21.55 -28.87 -18.78
C CYS A 181 20.99 -27.45 -18.72
N LEU A 182 21.77 -26.48 -18.22
CA LEU A 182 21.34 -25.08 -18.19
C LEU A 182 21.06 -24.52 -19.59
N GLY A 183 21.91 -24.80 -20.57
CA GLY A 183 21.70 -24.39 -21.96
C GLY A 183 20.45 -25.01 -22.56
N GLY A 184 20.22 -26.31 -22.33
CA GLY A 184 19.01 -27.01 -22.77
C GLY A 184 17.72 -26.51 -22.12
N PHE A 185 17.79 -25.98 -20.89
CA PHE A 185 16.64 -25.41 -20.18
C PHE A 185 16.46 -23.89 -20.39
N ILE A 186 17.53 -23.14 -20.67
CA ILE A 186 17.49 -21.68 -20.89
C ILE A 186 17.06 -21.35 -22.33
N LEU A 187 17.50 -22.11 -23.33
CA LEU A 187 17.21 -21.80 -24.74
C LEU A 187 15.72 -21.88 -25.14
N PRO A 188 14.84 -22.72 -24.55
CA PRO A 188 13.41 -22.73 -24.85
C PRO A 188 12.57 -21.79 -23.95
N PHE A 189 13.14 -20.73 -23.35
CA PHE A 189 12.39 -19.85 -22.43
C PHE A 189 11.12 -19.21 -23.04
N GLU A 190 11.10 -18.98 -24.36
CA GLU A 190 9.87 -18.52 -25.04
C GLU A 190 8.79 -19.59 -25.13
N ALA A 191 9.17 -20.86 -25.34
CA ALA A 191 8.26 -22.00 -25.36
C ALA A 191 7.74 -22.38 -23.95
N LEU A 192 8.44 -21.92 -22.91
CA LEU A 192 8.11 -22.19 -21.51
C LEU A 192 7.24 -21.11 -20.85
N ARG A 193 6.86 -20.02 -21.53
CA ARG A 193 5.93 -19.03 -20.94
C ARG A 193 4.61 -19.72 -20.62
N PRO A 194 4.33 -20.04 -19.34
CA PRO A 194 3.10 -20.73 -19.00
C PRO A 194 1.97 -19.75 -19.30
N GLN A 195 0.94 -20.20 -20.02
CA GLN A 195 -0.29 -19.43 -20.09
C GLN A 195 -0.82 -19.31 -18.67
N ASP A 196 -1.04 -18.09 -18.22
CA ASP A 196 -1.68 -17.86 -16.93
C ASP A 196 -3.12 -18.40 -17.02
N PRO A 197 -3.49 -19.44 -16.24
CA PRO A 197 -4.85 -19.98 -16.27
C PRO A 197 -5.89 -18.93 -15.86
N LYS A 198 -5.50 -17.90 -15.10
CA LYS A 198 -6.36 -16.79 -14.70
C LYS A 198 -6.34 -15.63 -15.71
N GLY A 199 -5.52 -15.70 -16.76
CA GLY A 199 -5.35 -14.64 -17.75
C GLY A 199 -6.66 -14.19 -18.41
N PRO A 200 -7.48 -15.11 -18.97
CA PRO A 200 -8.77 -14.75 -19.55
C PRO A 200 -9.73 -14.11 -18.53
N GLN A 201 -9.72 -14.60 -17.28
CA GLN A 201 -10.52 -14.02 -16.20
C GLN A 201 -10.04 -12.60 -15.86
N ALA A 202 -8.73 -12.38 -15.79
CA ALA A 202 -8.15 -11.06 -15.52
C ALA A 202 -8.51 -10.04 -16.61
N VAL A 203 -8.45 -10.45 -17.89
CA VAL A 203 -8.88 -9.62 -19.03
C VAL A 203 -10.37 -9.31 -18.97
N ALA A 204 -11.22 -10.28 -18.60
CA ALA A 204 -12.66 -10.07 -18.45
C ALA A 204 -12.98 -9.05 -17.34
N GLU A 205 -12.35 -9.17 -16.17
CA GLU A 205 -12.53 -8.22 -15.06
C GLU A 205 -11.97 -6.83 -15.43
N TYR A 206 -10.83 -6.76 -16.12
CA TYR A 206 -10.29 -5.51 -16.64
C TYR A 206 -11.31 -4.80 -17.55
N ASN A 207 -11.81 -5.51 -18.56
CA ASN A 207 -12.78 -4.97 -19.52
C ASN A 207 -14.07 -4.52 -18.83
N ARG A 208 -14.50 -5.23 -17.79
CA ARG A 208 -15.64 -4.84 -16.97
C ARG A 208 -15.39 -3.52 -16.23
N GLY A 209 -14.22 -3.38 -15.62
CA GLY A 209 -13.81 -2.13 -14.96
C GLY A 209 -13.72 -0.96 -15.93
N VAL A 210 -13.22 -1.17 -17.15
CA VAL A 210 -13.19 -0.16 -18.23
C VAL A 210 -14.62 0.28 -18.60
N ARG A 211 -15.57 -0.65 -18.74
CA ARG A 211 -16.98 -0.31 -19.05
C ARG A 211 -17.61 0.54 -17.95
N TYR A 212 -17.47 0.13 -16.68
CA TYR A 212 -17.97 0.93 -15.55
C TYR A 212 -17.32 2.31 -15.48
N GLY A 213 -16.02 2.42 -15.82
CA GLY A 213 -15.33 3.70 -15.91
C GLY A 213 -15.93 4.62 -17.00
N LYS A 214 -16.28 4.05 -18.16
CA LYS A 214 -16.98 4.78 -19.24
C LYS A 214 -18.39 5.22 -18.86
N GLU A 215 -19.06 4.46 -17.98
CA GLU A 215 -20.39 4.78 -17.43
C GLU A 215 -20.33 5.75 -16.23
N GLY A 216 -19.15 6.14 -15.76
CA GLY A 216 -18.98 7.01 -14.58
C GLY A 216 -19.26 6.32 -13.24
N GLN A 217 -19.40 4.99 -13.23
CA GLN A 217 -19.59 4.18 -12.02
C GLN A 217 -18.23 3.88 -11.37
N TRP A 218 -17.59 4.92 -10.82
CA TRP A 218 -16.19 4.87 -10.38
C TRP A 218 -15.90 3.81 -9.32
N GLY A 219 -16.82 3.56 -8.38
CA GLY A 219 -16.63 2.53 -7.36
C GLY A 219 -16.52 1.12 -7.94
N GLU A 220 -17.39 0.79 -8.89
CA GLU A 220 -17.35 -0.49 -9.62
C GLU A 220 -16.13 -0.56 -10.54
N ALA A 221 -15.82 0.53 -11.24
CA ALA A 221 -14.64 0.62 -12.11
C ALA A 221 -13.34 0.30 -11.34
N VAL A 222 -13.14 0.95 -10.19
CA VAL A 222 -11.98 0.71 -9.31
C VAL A 222 -11.98 -0.73 -8.80
N PHE A 223 -13.12 -1.27 -8.36
CA PHE A 223 -13.20 -2.66 -7.89
C PHE A 223 -12.71 -3.64 -8.95
N TYR A 224 -13.27 -3.58 -10.15
CA TYR A 224 -12.96 -4.54 -11.21
C TYR A 224 -11.55 -4.38 -11.78
N LEU A 225 -11.05 -3.15 -11.92
CA LEU A 225 -9.66 -2.92 -12.31
C LEU A 225 -8.66 -3.40 -11.26
N ARG A 226 -8.95 -3.21 -9.97
CA ARG A 226 -8.14 -3.78 -8.89
C ARG A 226 -8.17 -5.30 -8.95
N LYS A 227 -9.34 -5.90 -9.13
CA LYS A 227 -9.47 -7.36 -9.26
C LYS A 227 -8.64 -7.90 -10.42
N ALA A 228 -8.61 -7.23 -11.57
CA ALA A 228 -7.72 -7.59 -12.67
C ALA A 228 -6.23 -7.55 -12.26
N VAL A 229 -5.81 -6.55 -11.50
CA VAL A 229 -4.43 -6.48 -10.95
C VAL A 229 -4.14 -7.61 -9.97
N TYR A 230 -5.11 -8.02 -9.13
CA TYR A 230 -4.93 -9.16 -8.22
C TYR A 230 -4.89 -10.50 -8.95
N LEU A 231 -5.58 -10.61 -10.08
CA LEU A 231 -5.54 -11.82 -10.92
C LEU A 231 -4.27 -11.88 -11.77
N SER A 232 -3.69 -10.75 -12.16
CA SER A 232 -2.54 -10.67 -13.06
C SER A 232 -1.67 -9.44 -12.78
N PRO A 233 -0.33 -9.57 -12.70
CA PRO A 233 0.57 -8.44 -12.54
C PRO A 233 0.79 -7.64 -13.83
N ASP A 234 -0.07 -7.79 -14.85
CA ASP A 234 0.10 -7.11 -16.14
C ASP A 234 0.21 -5.59 -15.95
N PRO A 235 1.29 -4.95 -16.44
CA PRO A 235 1.51 -3.52 -16.28
C PRO A 235 0.36 -2.65 -16.81
N ARG A 236 -0.34 -3.12 -17.86
CA ARG A 236 -1.49 -2.41 -18.45
C ARG A 236 -2.63 -2.26 -17.44
N PHE A 237 -2.90 -3.29 -16.64
CA PHE A 237 -3.96 -3.25 -15.63
C PHE A 237 -3.66 -2.21 -14.55
N ARG A 238 -2.41 -2.18 -14.05
CA ARG A 238 -1.98 -1.18 -13.07
C ARG A 238 -2.01 0.23 -13.64
N ALA A 239 -1.60 0.40 -14.90
CA ALA A 239 -1.61 1.70 -15.57
C ALA A 239 -3.04 2.24 -15.71
N SER A 240 -3.99 1.40 -16.16
CA SER A 240 -5.39 1.80 -16.30
C SER A 240 -6.06 2.09 -14.95
N LEU A 241 -5.80 1.27 -13.93
CA LEU A 241 -6.27 1.54 -12.58
C LEU A 241 -5.73 2.87 -12.05
N ARG A 242 -4.43 3.14 -12.25
CA ARG A 242 -3.82 4.41 -11.83
C ARG A 242 -4.51 5.60 -12.50
N ARG A 243 -4.79 5.52 -13.81
CA ARG A 243 -5.53 6.58 -14.53
C ARG A 243 -6.92 6.82 -13.93
N VAL A 244 -7.65 5.76 -13.57
CA VAL A 244 -8.94 5.90 -12.87
C VAL A 244 -8.78 6.56 -11.50
N GLU A 245 -7.82 6.09 -10.70
CA GLU A 245 -7.57 6.62 -9.36
C GLU A 245 -7.04 8.06 -9.39
N GLU A 246 -6.37 8.50 -10.46
CA GLU A 246 -5.93 9.89 -10.67
C GLU A 246 -7.09 10.82 -11.03
N VAL A 247 -8.06 10.34 -11.81
CA VAL A 247 -9.23 11.15 -12.19
C VAL A 247 -10.24 11.22 -11.05
N TYR A 248 -10.49 10.11 -10.35
CA TYR A 248 -11.49 10.03 -9.29
C TYR A 248 -10.94 10.41 -7.90
N VAL A 249 -9.64 10.24 -7.66
CA VAL A 249 -8.93 10.55 -6.40
C VAL A 249 -9.61 9.92 -5.17
N PRO A 250 -9.64 8.58 -5.05
CA PRO A 250 -10.23 7.95 -3.88
C PRO A 250 -9.46 8.32 -2.61
N THR A 251 -10.21 8.60 -1.54
CA THR A 251 -9.69 9.04 -0.24
C THR A 251 -8.79 8.00 0.41
N PHE A 252 -9.19 6.73 0.32
CA PHE A 252 -8.46 5.60 0.91
C PHE A 252 -8.07 4.60 -0.17
N ARG A 253 -6.81 4.18 -0.17
CA ARG A 253 -6.24 3.27 -1.16
C ARG A 253 -5.48 2.16 -0.46
N ALA A 254 -6.05 0.96 -0.44
CA ALA A 254 -5.31 -0.22 -0.07
C ALA A 254 -4.14 -0.40 -1.07
N PRO A 255 -2.92 -0.70 -0.61
CA PRO A 255 -1.82 -0.96 -1.50
C PRO A 255 -2.12 -2.20 -2.34
N LEU A 256 -1.72 -2.15 -3.62
CA LEU A 256 -1.76 -3.31 -4.50
C LEU A 256 -0.56 -4.22 -4.19
N PRO A 257 -0.65 -5.54 -4.44
CA PRO A 257 0.49 -6.43 -4.30
C PRO A 257 1.64 -5.90 -5.17
N ARG A 258 2.83 -5.73 -4.60
CA ARG A 258 3.93 -5.07 -5.31
C ARG A 258 4.76 -6.05 -6.11
N TRP A 259 5.04 -7.19 -5.50
CA TRP A 259 6.05 -8.15 -5.93
C TRP A 259 5.42 -9.44 -6.42
N VAL A 260 5.86 -9.92 -7.59
CA VAL A 260 5.43 -11.21 -8.13
C VAL A 260 6.24 -12.31 -7.43
N PRO A 261 5.60 -13.28 -6.74
CA PRO A 261 6.30 -14.37 -6.06
C PRO A 261 7.29 -15.12 -6.97
N ASP A 262 6.95 -15.26 -8.25
CA ASP A 262 7.81 -15.91 -9.24
C ASP A 262 9.20 -15.27 -9.37
N TYR A 263 9.34 -13.95 -9.20
CA TYR A 263 10.67 -13.31 -9.25
C TYR A 263 11.55 -13.77 -8.09
N TRP A 264 10.99 -13.88 -6.88
CA TRP A 264 11.71 -14.39 -5.72
C TRP A 264 12.06 -15.87 -5.90
N PHE A 265 11.12 -16.66 -6.41
CA PHE A 265 11.34 -18.08 -6.70
C PHE A 265 12.50 -18.30 -7.67
N LEU A 266 12.49 -17.61 -8.83
CA LEU A 266 13.56 -17.71 -9.83
C LEU A 266 14.91 -17.18 -9.30
N LEU A 267 14.90 -16.09 -8.53
CA LEU A 267 16.09 -15.58 -7.86
C LEU A 267 16.65 -16.60 -6.86
N GLY A 268 15.78 -17.32 -6.14
CA GLY A 268 16.14 -18.42 -5.25
C GLY A 268 16.83 -19.56 -5.98
N ILE A 269 16.25 -20.01 -7.10
CA ILE A 269 16.86 -21.01 -7.98
C ILE A 269 18.25 -20.53 -8.44
N GLY A 270 18.35 -19.32 -8.99
CA GLY A 270 19.64 -18.75 -9.43
C GLY A 270 20.69 -18.68 -8.32
N THR A 271 20.27 -18.33 -7.10
CA THR A 271 21.16 -18.29 -5.93
C THR A 271 21.68 -19.67 -5.56
N LEU A 272 20.84 -20.71 -5.60
CA LEU A 272 21.27 -22.10 -5.39
C LEU A 272 22.29 -22.57 -6.43
N HIS A 273 22.13 -22.14 -7.68
CA HIS A 273 23.09 -22.42 -8.75
C HIS A 273 24.45 -21.76 -8.49
N LEU A 274 24.45 -20.48 -8.13
CA LEU A 274 25.68 -19.76 -7.78
C LEU A 274 26.38 -20.36 -6.56
N LEU A 275 25.62 -20.84 -5.57
CA LEU A 275 26.17 -21.55 -4.42
C LEU A 275 26.83 -22.87 -4.80
N ALA A 276 26.18 -23.67 -5.65
CA ALA A 276 26.72 -24.93 -6.13
C ALA A 276 28.04 -24.71 -6.90
N VAL A 277 28.06 -23.74 -7.82
CA VAL A 277 29.27 -23.38 -8.58
C VAL A 277 30.37 -22.83 -7.67
N GLY A 278 30.03 -21.92 -6.75
CA GLY A 278 30.98 -21.34 -5.80
C GLY A 278 31.61 -22.39 -4.88
N TYR A 279 30.81 -23.37 -4.45
CA TYR A 279 31.29 -24.52 -3.67
C TYR A 279 32.26 -25.38 -4.48
N LEU A 280 31.91 -25.76 -5.71
CA LEU A 280 32.75 -26.57 -6.59
C LEU A 280 34.06 -25.87 -7.00
N GLY A 281 34.02 -24.54 -7.20
CA GLY A 281 35.19 -23.74 -7.58
C GLY A 281 36.13 -23.40 -6.42
N SER A 282 35.71 -23.62 -5.18
CA SER A 282 36.45 -23.24 -3.97
C SER A 282 37.46 -24.34 -3.55
N LYS A 283 38.55 -24.49 -4.32
CA LYS A 283 39.67 -25.38 -3.92
C LYS A 283 40.54 -24.86 -2.78
N ARG A 284 40.40 -23.58 -2.40
CA ARG A 284 41.23 -22.94 -1.36
C ARG A 284 40.52 -23.04 -0.01
N GLU A 285 41.23 -23.50 1.03
CA GLU A 285 40.70 -23.59 2.40
C GLU A 285 40.06 -22.25 2.82
N GLY A 286 38.81 -22.33 3.31
CA GLY A 286 38.08 -21.19 3.86
C GLY A 286 37.16 -20.42 2.90
N ARG A 287 37.41 -20.39 1.58
CA ARG A 287 36.53 -19.62 0.64
C ARG A 287 35.10 -20.15 0.59
N TRP A 288 34.90 -21.45 0.73
CA TRP A 288 33.58 -22.07 0.72
C TRP A 288 32.71 -21.58 1.88
N LYS A 289 33.29 -21.26 3.05
CA LYS A 289 32.56 -20.75 4.22
C LYS A 289 31.95 -19.38 3.90
N TRP A 290 32.67 -18.54 3.16
CA TRP A 290 32.17 -17.23 2.74
C TRP A 290 31.04 -17.37 1.73
N PHE A 291 31.20 -18.20 0.71
CA PHE A 291 30.13 -18.47 -0.26
C PHE A 291 28.88 -19.02 0.42
N LEU A 292 29.04 -19.96 1.34
CA LEU A 292 27.93 -20.53 2.09
C LEU A 292 27.23 -19.45 2.94
N SER A 293 27.99 -18.64 3.67
CA SER A 293 27.42 -17.56 4.50
C SER A 293 26.64 -16.54 3.66
N VAL A 294 27.24 -16.03 2.57
CA VAL A 294 26.59 -15.05 1.68
C VAL A 294 25.35 -15.67 1.01
N GLY A 295 25.45 -16.91 0.55
CA GLY A 295 24.33 -17.60 -0.07
C GLY A 295 23.18 -17.88 0.89
N CYS A 296 23.46 -18.31 2.12
CA CYS A 296 22.45 -18.49 3.15
C CYS A 296 21.74 -17.16 3.46
N SER A 297 22.49 -16.06 3.59
CA SER A 297 21.89 -14.72 3.77
C SER A 297 21.02 -14.31 2.58
N ALA A 298 21.46 -14.56 1.34
CA ALA A 298 20.67 -14.28 0.15
C ALA A 298 19.38 -15.11 0.11
N LEU A 299 19.45 -16.41 0.41
CA LEU A 299 18.27 -17.29 0.47
C LEU A 299 17.28 -16.87 1.55
N LEU A 300 17.76 -16.38 2.71
CA LEU A 300 16.88 -15.82 3.75
C LEU A 300 16.13 -14.58 3.27
N LEU A 301 16.83 -13.64 2.60
CA LEU A 301 16.20 -12.45 2.02
C LEU A 301 15.17 -12.82 0.94
N ILE A 302 15.49 -13.80 0.10
CA ILE A 302 14.58 -14.31 -0.94
C ILE A 302 13.36 -14.97 -0.32
N GLY A 303 13.56 -15.81 0.71
CA GLY A 303 12.48 -16.44 1.46
C GLY A 303 11.56 -15.43 2.11
N TYR A 304 12.12 -14.37 2.72
CA TYR A 304 11.35 -13.26 3.27
C TYR A 304 10.57 -12.50 2.19
N GLY A 305 11.20 -12.19 1.05
CA GLY A 305 10.54 -11.54 -0.08
C GLY A 305 9.38 -12.35 -0.64
N MET A 306 9.58 -13.67 -0.78
CA MET A 306 8.54 -14.61 -1.20
C MET A 306 7.38 -14.66 -0.20
N TYR A 307 7.68 -14.82 1.10
CA TYR A 307 6.67 -14.81 2.17
C TYR A 307 5.86 -13.50 2.19
N SER A 308 6.53 -12.35 2.06
CA SER A 308 5.89 -11.04 2.01
C SER A 308 4.98 -10.91 0.78
N SER A 309 5.40 -11.42 -0.39
CA SER A 309 4.61 -11.38 -1.62
C SER A 309 3.34 -12.21 -1.51
N PHE A 310 3.43 -13.43 -0.97
CA PHE A 310 2.27 -14.28 -0.70
C PHE A 310 1.33 -13.68 0.36
N SER A 311 1.89 -13.11 1.42
CA SER A 311 1.14 -12.40 2.45
C SER A 311 0.34 -11.23 1.87
N GLU A 312 0.90 -10.47 0.93
CA GLU A 312 0.18 -9.38 0.27
C GLU A 312 -0.94 -9.87 -0.64
N MET A 313 -0.70 -10.93 -1.42
CA MET A 313 -1.71 -11.49 -2.34
C MET A 313 -2.89 -12.14 -1.61
N GLY A 314 -2.65 -12.77 -0.46
CA GLY A 314 -3.69 -13.47 0.31
C GLY A 314 -4.54 -12.56 1.20
N LYS A 315 -4.24 -11.25 1.26
CA LYS A 315 -5.02 -10.32 2.10
C LYS A 315 -6.36 -10.01 1.43
N PRO A 316 -7.49 -10.36 2.05
CA PRO A 316 -8.79 -10.01 1.51
C PRO A 316 -8.94 -8.48 1.50
N TRP A 317 -9.52 -7.96 0.42
CA TRP A 317 -9.71 -6.54 0.22
C TRP A 317 -11.10 -6.25 -0.34
N GLY A 318 -11.49 -4.99 -0.30
CA GLY A 318 -12.77 -4.54 -0.83
C GLY A 318 -12.76 -3.06 -1.19
N VAL A 319 -13.76 -2.67 -1.97
CA VAL A 319 -13.95 -1.32 -2.48
C VAL A 319 -15.36 -0.85 -2.16
N ILE A 320 -15.48 0.38 -1.69
CA ILE A 320 -16.77 1.03 -1.45
C ILE A 320 -17.39 1.37 -2.81
N THR A 321 -18.63 0.95 -3.06
CA THR A 321 -19.29 1.21 -4.35
C THR A 321 -20.42 2.23 -4.27
N VAL A 322 -20.88 2.58 -3.05
CA VAL A 322 -22.04 3.45 -2.80
C VAL A 322 -21.62 4.80 -2.21
N THR A 323 -22.29 5.88 -2.61
CA THR A 323 -21.95 7.28 -2.28
C THR A 323 -22.13 7.70 -0.82
N ASN A 324 -22.96 6.98 -0.06
CA ASN A 324 -23.31 7.31 1.32
C ASN A 324 -22.82 6.25 2.32
N SER A 325 -21.64 5.68 2.07
CA SER A 325 -21.06 4.73 3.00
C SER A 325 -20.36 5.45 4.15
N VAL A 326 -20.38 4.86 5.34
CA VAL A 326 -19.85 5.45 6.56
C VAL A 326 -19.06 4.39 7.31
N LEU A 327 -17.86 4.74 7.74
CA LEU A 327 -16.99 3.92 8.58
C LEU A 327 -17.32 4.14 10.04
N ARG A 328 -17.88 3.12 10.70
CA ARG A 328 -18.33 3.21 12.09
C ARG A 328 -17.31 2.59 13.04
N LYS A 329 -17.20 3.14 14.26
CA LYS A 329 -16.37 2.50 15.31
C LYS A 329 -17.02 1.23 15.87
N ILE A 330 -18.35 1.20 15.91
CA ILE A 330 -19.17 0.10 16.42
C ILE A 330 -20.09 -0.40 15.29
N PRO A 331 -20.23 -1.72 15.08
CA PRO A 331 -21.08 -2.29 14.02
C PRO A 331 -22.55 -2.24 14.43
N SER A 332 -23.11 -1.03 14.49
CA SER A 332 -24.50 -0.78 14.85
C SER A 332 -25.05 0.43 14.11
N ASP A 333 -26.32 0.37 13.73
CA ASP A 333 -27.05 1.49 13.14
C ASP A 333 -27.22 2.66 14.13
N ALA A 334 -27.31 2.35 15.42
CA ALA A 334 -27.43 3.32 16.50
C ALA A 334 -26.09 3.98 16.87
N ALA A 335 -24.96 3.55 16.30
CA ALA A 335 -23.67 4.18 16.56
C ALA A 335 -23.63 5.61 15.99
N GLN A 336 -22.94 6.52 16.69
CA GLN A 336 -22.67 7.89 16.22
C GLN A 336 -22.12 7.92 14.78
N GLU A 337 -22.41 9.03 14.09
CA GLU A 337 -21.95 9.26 12.72
C GLU A 337 -20.45 8.98 12.58
N GLY A 338 -20.11 8.16 11.60
CA GLY A 338 -18.75 7.73 11.34
C GLY A 338 -18.06 8.56 10.26
N ILE A 339 -16.89 8.10 9.83
CA ILE A 339 -16.13 8.78 8.78
C ILE A 339 -16.80 8.47 7.42
N PRO A 340 -17.21 9.48 6.64
CA PRO A 340 -17.79 9.23 5.32
C PRO A 340 -16.77 8.58 4.41
N LEU A 341 -17.20 7.52 3.70
CA LEU A 341 -16.39 6.76 2.76
C LEU A 341 -16.92 6.99 1.35
N PRO A 342 -16.21 7.75 0.51
CA PRO A 342 -16.61 7.90 -0.88
C PRO A 342 -16.44 6.57 -1.64
N PRO A 343 -17.21 6.36 -2.73
CA PRO A 343 -17.01 5.25 -3.65
C PRO A 343 -15.56 5.13 -4.11
N GLY A 344 -15.11 3.98 -4.58
CA GLY A 344 -13.72 3.77 -5.00
C GLY A 344 -12.70 3.69 -3.86
N SER A 345 -13.07 4.08 -2.63
CA SER A 345 -12.20 3.87 -1.46
C SER A 345 -11.97 2.38 -1.24
N SER A 346 -10.70 1.97 -1.12
CA SER A 346 -10.31 0.57 -0.96
C SER A 346 -9.66 0.31 0.39
N PHE A 347 -9.96 -0.86 0.96
CA PHE A 347 -9.52 -1.27 2.29
C PHE A 347 -9.16 -2.76 2.31
N PHE A 348 -8.36 -3.16 3.30
CA PHE A 348 -8.28 -4.55 3.69
C PHE A 348 -9.52 -4.93 4.48
N VAL A 349 -9.96 -6.17 4.31
CA VAL A 349 -11.16 -6.72 4.91
C VAL A 349 -10.77 -7.65 6.06
N GLY A 350 -11.46 -7.55 7.18
CA GLY A 350 -11.26 -8.38 8.35
C GLY A 350 -12.47 -9.24 8.64
N THR A 351 -12.77 -9.38 9.93
CA THR A 351 -13.89 -10.19 10.42
C THR A 351 -15.25 -9.57 10.09
N GLU A 352 -16.27 -10.41 10.08
CA GLU A 352 -17.67 -9.99 9.89
C GLU A 352 -18.44 -10.07 11.22
N LYS A 353 -19.43 -9.19 11.38
CA LYS A 353 -20.38 -9.23 12.50
C LYS A 353 -21.76 -8.77 12.02
N GLY A 354 -22.68 -9.71 11.84
CA GLY A 354 -24.00 -9.43 11.27
C GLY A 354 -23.89 -8.80 9.89
N GLU A 355 -24.53 -7.65 9.68
CA GLU A 355 -24.53 -6.89 8.43
C GLU A 355 -23.28 -6.01 8.22
N TYR A 356 -22.28 -6.13 9.10
CA TYR A 356 -21.08 -5.33 9.09
C TYR A 356 -19.84 -6.16 8.80
N VAL A 357 -18.87 -5.52 8.17
CA VAL A 357 -17.55 -6.05 7.91
C VAL A 357 -16.51 -5.08 8.44
N TYR A 358 -15.53 -5.61 9.16
CA TYR A 358 -14.41 -4.83 9.65
C TYR A 358 -13.49 -4.52 8.48
N VAL A 359 -13.12 -3.24 8.33
CA VAL A 359 -12.19 -2.78 7.32
C VAL A 359 -11.07 -1.99 7.98
N PHE A 360 -9.87 -2.09 7.41
CA PHE A 360 -8.70 -1.40 7.93
C PHE A 360 -7.74 -0.98 6.83
N LEU A 361 -7.10 0.16 7.06
CA LEU A 361 -6.00 0.73 6.31
C LEU A 361 -5.12 1.50 7.31
N GLU A 362 -3.85 1.75 7.00
CA GLU A 362 -2.95 2.47 7.92
C GLU A 362 -3.60 3.77 8.45
N GLY A 363 -3.74 3.86 9.78
CA GLY A 363 -4.36 4.97 10.48
C GLY A 363 -5.90 4.99 10.52
N VAL A 364 -6.60 4.13 9.77
CA VAL A 364 -8.07 4.12 9.68
C VAL A 364 -8.64 2.72 9.78
N LYS A 365 -9.47 2.46 10.78
CA LYS A 365 -10.10 1.16 11.00
C LYS A 365 -11.51 1.29 11.55
N GLY A 366 -12.41 0.41 11.15
CA GLY A 366 -13.80 0.45 11.59
C GLY A 366 -14.67 -0.56 10.87
N TRP A 367 -15.98 -0.38 10.97
CA TRP A 367 -17.01 -1.27 10.46
C TRP A 367 -17.80 -0.58 9.36
N VAL A 368 -18.01 -1.29 8.26
CA VAL A 368 -18.81 -0.84 7.12
C VAL A 368 -19.92 -1.85 6.88
N LYS A 369 -21.09 -1.39 6.42
CA LYS A 369 -22.18 -2.30 6.02
C LYS A 369 -21.76 -3.12 4.81
N LYS A 370 -21.99 -4.44 4.84
CA LYS A 370 -21.64 -5.37 3.74
C LYS A 370 -22.19 -4.91 2.39
N LYS A 371 -23.44 -4.46 2.36
CA LYS A 371 -24.09 -3.96 1.13
C LYS A 371 -23.40 -2.76 0.46
N ASN A 372 -22.56 -2.02 1.19
CA ASN A 372 -21.85 -0.86 0.66
C ASN A 372 -20.43 -1.21 0.15
N LEU A 373 -19.96 -2.44 0.36
CA LEU A 373 -18.60 -2.88 0.09
C LEU A 373 -18.61 -4.07 -0.87
N ARG A 374 -18.03 -3.90 -2.05
CA ARG A 374 -17.74 -5.00 -2.96
C ARG A 374 -16.41 -5.64 -2.56
N ARG A 375 -16.36 -6.97 -2.49
CA ARG A 375 -15.21 -7.73 -1.99
C ARG A 375 -14.76 -8.77 -3.01
N GLU A 376 -13.47 -9.11 -2.96
CA GLU A 376 -12.92 -10.25 -3.70
C GLU A 376 -13.40 -11.58 -3.12
#